data_AF-A0A2D8GJB1-F1
#
_entry.id   AF-A0A2D8GJB1-F1
#
_cell.length_a   1.000
_cell.length_b   1.000
_cell.length_c   1.000
_cell.angle_alpha   90.00
_cell.angle_beta   90.00
_cell.angle_gamma   90.00
#
_symmetry.space_group_name_H-M   'P 1'
#
loop_
_entity.id
_entity.type
_entity.pdbx_description
1 polymer ?
#
loop_
_entity_poly.entity_id
_entity_poly.type
_entity_poly.pdbx_seq_one_letter_code
_entity_poly.pdbx_strand_id
1 'polypeptide(L)' 'GIEVISGSQTSAITNNLTSLAIKYDFFGSQGSDFHEYKNGYSSLGKCVPLSPSIQPVWNLF' A
#
# COMPACT_ATOMS: atom_id res chain seq x y z
N GLY A 1 12.06 0.23 0.78
CA GLY A 1 10.69 -0.23 0.53
C GLY A 1 9.90 0.85 -0.15
N ILE A 2 8.70 0.55 -0.62
CA ILE A 2 7.78 1.48 -1.30
C ILE A 2 6.37 1.28 -0.73
N GLU A 3 5.61 2.36 -0.58
CA GLU A 3 4.18 2.24 -0.26
C GLU A 3 3.41 1.84 -1.51
N VAL A 4 2.73 0.70 -1.45
CA VAL A 4 2.01 0.12 -2.59
C VAL A 4 0.51 0.39 -2.49
N ILE A 5 -0.01 0.44 -1.26
CA ILE A 5 -1.41 0.70 -0.94
C ILE A 5 -1.48 1.96 -0.09
N SER A 6 -2.22 2.96 -0.56
CA SER A 6 -2.48 4.22 0.14
C SER A 6 -3.99 4.54 0.16
N GLY A 7 -4.41 5.35 1.13
CA GLY A 7 -5.82 5.58 1.49
C GLY A 7 -6.70 6.22 0.42
N SER A 8 -6.11 7.00 -0.48
CA SER A 8 -6.82 7.76 -1.54
C SER A 8 -6.48 7.29 -2.96
N GLN A 9 -5.94 6.08 -3.07
CA GLN A 9 -5.35 5.58 -4.29
C GLN A 9 -6.36 4.84 -5.19
N THR A 10 -6.27 5.03 -6.51
CA THR A 10 -7.05 4.24 -7.47
C THR A 10 -6.39 2.87 -7.71
N SER A 11 -7.18 1.88 -8.15
CA SER A 11 -6.65 0.55 -8.49
C SER A 11 -5.56 0.59 -9.57
N ALA A 12 -5.63 1.53 -10.51
CA ALA A 12 -4.62 1.72 -11.55
C ALA A 12 -3.25 2.11 -10.97
N ILE A 13 -3.22 3.00 -9.98
CA ILE A 13 -1.99 3.37 -9.28
C ILE A 13 -1.47 2.17 -8.48
N THR A 14 -2.35 1.42 -7.81
CA THR A 14 -1.96 0.20 -7.07
C THR A 14 -1.29 -0.83 -7.96
N ASN A 15 -1.84 -1.06 -9.15
CA ASN A 15 -1.27 -2.00 -10.12
C ASN A 15 0.10 -1.55 -10.63
N ASN A 16 0.28 -0.23 -10.85
CA ASN A 16 1.56 0.34 -11.25
C ASN A 16 2.61 0.17 -10.13
N LEU A 17 2.30 0.60 -8.91
CA LEU A 17 3.21 0.49 -7.77
C LEU A 17 3.53 -0.96 -7.42
N THR A 18 2.57 -1.88 -7.55
CA THR A 18 2.80 -3.33 -7.42
C THR A 18 3.82 -3.81 -8.46
N SER A 19 3.67 -3.40 -9.72
CA SER A 19 4.58 -3.79 -10.80
C SER A 19 5.99 -3.24 -10.57
N LEU A 20 6.11 -2.00 -10.08
CA LEU A 20 7.40 -1.39 -9.74
C LEU A 20 8.06 -2.08 -8.53
N ALA A 21 7.29 -2.39 -7.49
CA ALA A 21 7.79 -3.10 -6.31
C ALA A 21 8.38 -4.46 -6.69
N ILE A 22 7.68 -5.22 -7.54
CA ILE A 22 8.16 -6.51 -8.04
C ILE A 22 9.40 -6.31 -8.94
N LYS A 23 9.35 -5.36 -9.88
CA LYS A 23 10.44 -5.11 -10.84
C LYS A 23 11.77 -4.77 -10.17
N TYR A 24 11.72 -4.00 -9.08
CA TYR A 24 12.91 -3.51 -8.38
C TYR A 24 13.18 -4.23 -7.06
N ASP A 25 12.46 -5.32 -6.80
CA ASP A 25 12.57 -6.13 -5.58
C ASP A 25 12.47 -5.30 -4.28
N PHE A 26 11.51 -4.36 -4.27
CA PHE A 26 11.26 -3.53 -3.10
C PHE A 26 10.30 -4.23 -2.13
N PHE A 27 10.63 -4.16 -0.84
CA PHE A 27 9.64 -4.42 0.21
C PHE A 27 8.47 -3.43 0.10
N GLY A 28 7.24 -3.93 0.22
CA GLY A 28 6.02 -3.12 0.12
C GLY A 28 5.45 -2.74 1.49
N SER A 29 4.93 -1.52 1.61
CA SER A 29 4.11 -1.10 2.74
C SER A 29 2.67 -0.80 2.30
N GLN A 30 1.78 -0.73 3.28
CA GLN A 30 0.39 -0.32 3.12
C GLN A 30 0.05 0.72 4.20
N GLY A 31 -0.74 1.72 3.85
CA GLY A 31 -1.20 2.76 4.75
C GLY A 31 -2.62 3.20 4.39
N SER A 32 -3.45 3.44 5.41
CA SER A 32 -4.80 3.98 5.20
C SER A 32 -4.79 5.49 4.93
N ASP A 33 -3.63 6.12 5.12
CA ASP A 33 -3.42 7.57 5.05
C ASP A 33 -4.49 8.37 5.82
N PHE A 34 -4.87 7.84 6.99
CA PHE A 34 -6.02 8.34 7.74
C PHE A 34 -5.65 9.63 8.48
N HIS A 35 -6.40 10.70 8.20
CA HIS A 35 -6.26 11.98 8.87
C HIS A 35 -7.51 12.35 9.71
N GLU A 36 -8.70 11.92 9.27
CA GLU A 36 -9.95 12.14 10.00
C GLU A 36 -11.11 11.25 9.49
N TYR A 37 -12.21 11.17 10.25
CA TYR A 37 -13.33 10.26 10.01
C TYR A 37 -14.22 10.59 8.79
N LYS A 38 -14.13 11.79 8.19
CA LYS A 38 -15.12 12.29 7.22
C LYS A 38 -14.60 12.69 5.84
N ASN A 39 -13.32 12.51 5.53
CA ASN A 39 -12.72 13.12 4.33
C ASN A 39 -12.36 12.15 3.18
N GLY A 40 -13.06 11.03 3.04
CA GLY A 40 -12.88 10.13 1.89
C GLY A 40 -11.59 9.30 1.90
N TYR A 41 -10.75 9.42 2.93
CA TYR A 41 -9.64 8.51 3.21
C TYR A 41 -10.17 7.14 3.68
N SER A 42 -9.36 6.10 3.46
CA SER A 42 -9.60 4.80 4.09
C SER A 42 -9.59 4.94 5.61
N SER A 43 -10.55 4.28 6.29
CA SER A 43 -10.61 4.31 7.76
C SER A 43 -9.30 3.79 8.36
N LEU A 44 -8.93 4.31 9.53
CA LEU A 44 -7.76 3.84 10.27
C LEU A 44 -7.77 2.31 10.40
N GLY A 45 -6.62 1.69 10.08
CA GLY A 45 -6.46 0.24 10.13
C GLY A 45 -7.10 -0.53 8.96
N LYS A 46 -7.74 0.16 8.00
CA LYS A 46 -8.28 -0.48 6.79
C LYS A 46 -7.38 -0.19 5.59
N CYS A 47 -6.76 -1.25 5.07
CA CYS A 47 -6.01 -1.25 3.82
C CYS A 47 -6.44 -2.46 2.99
N VAL A 48 -6.35 -2.34 1.66
CA VAL A 48 -6.41 -3.49 0.75
C VAL A 48 -5.13 -4.32 0.98
N PRO A 49 -5.19 -5.67 0.99
CA PRO A 49 -3.99 -6.49 1.17
C PRO A 49 -2.95 -6.22 0.06
N LEU A 50 -1.68 -6.29 0.44
CA LEU A 50 -0.57 -6.33 -0.52
C LEU A 50 -0.70 -7.57 -1.42
N SER A 51 -0.17 -7.44 -2.64
CA SER A 51 0.04 -8.61 -3.51
C SER A 51 0.91 -9.64 -2.79
N PRO A 52 0.60 -10.95 -2.84
CA PRO A 52 1.41 -12.00 -2.24
C PRO A 52 2.82 -12.10 -2.86
N SER A 53 3.03 -11.50 -4.03
CA SER A 53 4.35 -11.42 -4.68
C SER A 53 5.27 -10.35 -4.09
N ILE A 54 4.80 -9.54 -3.14
CA ILE A 54 5.58 -8.46 -2.52
C ILE A 54 5.89 -8.85 -1.08
N GLN A 55 7.17 -8.75 -0.69
CA GLN A 55 7.58 -8.93 0.69
C GLN A 55 7.16 -7.70 1.51
N PRO A 56 6.36 -7.84 2.58
CA PRO A 56 5.96 -6.69 3.37
C PRO A 56 7.11 -6.13 4.20
N VAL A 57 7.19 -4.80 4.33
CA VAL A 57 8.26 -4.11 5.08
C VAL A 57 8.29 -4.48 6.57
N TRP A 58 7.16 -4.88 7.16
CA TRP A 58 7.08 -5.26 8.57
C TRP A 58 7.63 -6.65 8.87
N ASN A 59 8.03 -7.43 7.85
CA ASN A 59 8.78 -8.68 8.07
C ASN A 59 10.29 -8.45 8.25
N LEU A 60 10.76 -7.21 8.11
CA LEU A 60 12.17 -6.83 8.30
C LEU A 60 12.57 -6.64 9.77
N PHE A 61 11.60 -6.58 10.67
CA PHE A 61 11.77 -6.22 12.09
C PHE A 61 10.97 -7.20 12.97
#